data_AF-A0A7G8TE13-F1
#
_entry.id   AF-A0A7G8TE13-F1
#
_cell.length_a   1.000
_cell.length_b   1.000
_cell.length_c   1.000
_cell.angle_alpha   90.00
_cell.angle_beta   90.00
_cell.angle_gamma   90.00
#
_symmetry.space_group_name_H-M   'P 1'
#
loop_
_entity.id
_entity.type
_entity.pdbx_description
1 polymer ?
#
loop_
_entity_poly.entity_id
_entity_poly.type
_entity_poly.pdbx_seq_one_letter_code
_entity_poly.pdbx_strand_id
1 'polypeptide(L)'
;MSGRADYEERRQARIDRLNGAARKATEESDRQYKRSHDLVKDIPFGQPNIEGRPALPRLREKSWNALGKAVEADEKAAYYAGRAEAAESNSTISSDDPEAIEKLKSKLADLEAERERVKASNKAARAAGKEPAPWYTLPYLGKDIKRIKDRIAHLERVDQMPAETIKFDGGEIISDADTNRVMVRHDEKPDSTVIQALKSNGFHWARSERAWVRLRNPNALYAAKAICGIK
;
A
#
# COMPACT_ATOMS: atom_id res chain seq x y z
N MET A 1 -9.08 6.92 14.72
CA MET A 1 -8.49 6.01 13.72
C MET A 1 -8.40 6.74 12.40
N SER A 2 -7.42 6.43 11.56
CA SER A 2 -7.45 6.90 10.18
C SER A 2 -8.61 6.25 9.41
N GLY A 3 -9.31 7.02 8.60
CA GLY A 3 -10.57 6.60 7.96
C GLY A 3 -10.57 6.71 6.44
N ARG A 4 -11.75 6.82 5.85
CA ARG A 4 -11.88 7.07 4.41
C ARG A 4 -11.52 8.50 4.05
N ALA A 5 -11.87 9.46 4.90
CA ALA A 5 -11.65 10.88 4.64
C ALA A 5 -10.15 11.26 4.51
N ASP A 6 -9.28 10.61 5.28
CA ASP A 6 -7.84 10.88 5.29
C ASP A 6 -7.04 9.93 4.37
N TYR A 7 -7.70 9.15 3.51
CA TYR A 7 -7.05 8.12 2.69
C TYR A 7 -5.98 8.71 1.77
N GLU A 8 -6.32 9.74 1.00
CA GLU A 8 -5.38 10.38 0.07
C GLU A 8 -4.27 11.12 0.81
N GLU A 9 -4.59 11.77 1.93
CA GLU A 9 -3.58 12.42 2.79
C GLU A 9 -2.56 11.39 3.31
N ARG A 10 -3.02 10.23 3.80
CA ARG A 10 -2.14 9.16 4.27
C ARG A 10 -1.31 8.56 3.14
N ARG A 11 -1.91 8.40 1.96
CA ARG A 11 -1.20 7.92 0.77
C ARG A 11 -0.08 8.88 0.41
N GLN A 12 -0.37 10.18 0.34
CA GLN A 12 0.61 11.21 0.04
C GLN A 12 1.69 11.33 1.12
N ALA A 13 1.31 11.37 2.41
CA ALA A 13 2.25 11.42 3.52
C ALA A 13 3.20 10.22 3.54
N ARG A 14 2.74 9.03 3.12
CA ARG A 14 3.59 7.85 2.96
C ARG A 14 4.61 8.05 1.84
N ILE A 15 4.18 8.59 0.70
CA ILE A 15 5.05 8.90 -0.45
C ILE A 15 6.09 9.95 -0.06
N ASP A 16 5.65 11.06 0.53
CA ASP A 16 6.53 12.17 0.95
C ASP A 16 7.57 11.71 1.97
N ARG A 17 7.18 10.83 2.91
CA ARG A 17 8.12 10.24 3.86
C ARG A 17 9.17 9.38 3.17
N LEU A 18 8.79 8.59 2.16
CA LEU A 18 9.73 7.76 1.40
C LEU A 18 10.67 8.62 0.54
N ASN A 19 10.13 9.62 -0.15
CA ASN A 19 10.90 10.59 -0.91
C ASN A 19 11.86 11.38 -0.01
N GLY A 20 11.41 11.81 1.17
CA GLY A 20 12.25 12.47 2.16
C GLY A 20 13.35 11.56 2.70
N ALA A 21 13.08 10.26 2.90
CA ALA A 21 14.09 9.29 3.30
C ALA A 21 15.13 9.05 2.19
N ALA A 22 14.69 8.97 0.93
CA ALA A 22 15.57 8.86 -0.22
C ALA A 22 16.50 10.08 -0.34
N ARG A 23 15.95 11.30 -0.30
CA ARG A 23 16.73 12.55 -0.35
C ARG A 23 17.79 12.62 0.74
N LYS A 24 17.42 12.32 1.99
CA LYS A 24 18.38 12.30 3.12
C LYS A 24 19.51 11.29 2.92
N ALA A 25 19.22 10.15 2.28
CA ALA A 25 20.22 9.13 1.98
C ALA A 25 21.14 9.57 0.83
N THR A 26 20.60 10.21 -0.22
CA THR A 26 21.39 10.84 -1.30
C THR A 26 22.32 11.92 -0.74
N GLU A 27 21.82 12.82 0.09
CA GLU A 27 22.64 13.85 0.74
C GLU A 27 23.79 13.25 1.57
N GLU A 28 23.55 12.12 2.24
CA GLU A 28 24.59 11.42 2.98
C GLU A 28 25.62 10.76 2.05
N SER A 29 25.16 10.14 0.95
CA SER A 29 26.04 9.59 -0.09
C SER A 29 26.97 10.66 -0.64
N ASP A 30 26.42 11.80 -1.06
CA ASP A 30 27.18 12.93 -1.60
C ASP A 30 28.19 13.49 -0.59
N ARG A 31 27.79 13.61 0.69
CA ARG A 31 28.69 14.05 1.77
C ARG A 31 29.87 13.09 1.95
N GLN A 32 29.61 11.78 2.01
CA GLN A 32 30.66 10.78 2.21
C GLN A 32 31.55 10.62 0.98
N TYR A 33 30.98 10.73 -0.22
CA TYR A 33 31.73 10.74 -1.48
C TYR A 33 32.67 11.95 -1.55
N LYS A 34 32.15 13.15 -1.29
CA LYS A 34 32.95 14.37 -1.23
C LYS A 34 34.06 14.27 -0.19
N ARG A 35 33.75 13.73 0.99
CA ARG A 35 34.75 13.47 2.04
C ARG A 35 35.83 12.49 1.57
N SER A 36 35.44 11.41 0.89
CA SER A 36 36.40 10.44 0.33
C SER A 36 37.34 11.11 -0.65
N HIS A 37 36.79 11.88 -1.60
CA HIS A 37 37.55 12.64 -2.59
C HIS A 37 38.49 13.66 -1.93
N ASP A 38 37.98 14.47 -1.00
CA ASP A 38 38.77 15.51 -0.31
C ASP A 38 39.96 14.96 0.48
N LEU A 39 39.89 13.72 0.98
CA LEU A 39 40.99 13.06 1.70
C LEU A 39 42.16 12.68 0.79
N VAL A 40 41.92 12.50 -0.51
CA VAL A 40 42.91 11.97 -1.47
C VAL A 40 43.19 12.87 -2.67
N LYS A 41 42.45 13.98 -2.84
CA LYS A 41 42.56 14.88 -3.99
C LYS A 41 43.97 15.47 -4.22
N ASP A 42 44.75 15.63 -3.16
CA ASP A 42 46.11 16.20 -3.22
C ASP A 42 47.20 15.13 -3.36
N ILE A 43 46.82 13.87 -3.60
CA ILE A 43 47.75 12.75 -3.84
C ILE A 43 47.99 12.63 -5.35
N PRO A 44 49.23 12.86 -5.85
CA PRO A 44 49.55 12.68 -7.25
C PRO A 44 49.28 11.24 -7.72
N PHE A 45 48.62 11.10 -8.87
CA PHE A 45 48.37 9.78 -9.48
C PHE A 45 49.69 9.10 -9.87
N GLY A 46 49.82 7.80 -9.58
CA GLY A 46 50.96 6.99 -10.04
C GLY A 46 52.24 7.04 -9.19
N GLN A 47 52.23 7.66 -7.99
CA GLN A 47 53.35 7.57 -7.02
C GLN A 47 52.91 6.82 -5.75
N PRO A 48 53.06 5.48 -5.68
CA PRO A 48 52.57 4.69 -4.56
C PRO A 48 53.31 4.96 -3.24
N ASN A 49 54.61 5.27 -3.33
CA ASN A 49 55.54 5.45 -2.22
C ASN A 49 56.21 6.83 -2.30
N ILE A 50 55.51 7.88 -1.84
CA ILE A 50 56.17 9.16 -1.59
C ILE A 50 56.90 9.03 -0.25
N GLU A 51 58.23 8.88 -0.28
CA GLU A 51 59.06 9.06 0.91
C GLU A 51 58.76 10.46 1.50
N GLY A 52 58.41 10.52 2.80
CA GLY A 52 58.08 11.78 3.49
C GLY A 52 56.61 12.02 3.84
N ARG A 53 55.69 11.06 3.60
CA ARG A 53 54.25 11.18 3.96
C ARG A 53 53.76 10.02 4.85
N PRO A 54 54.16 9.93 6.14
CA PRO A 54 53.80 8.82 7.03
C PRO A 54 52.29 8.65 7.29
N ALA A 55 51.47 9.69 7.07
CA ALA A 55 50.02 9.65 7.24
C ALA A 55 49.25 9.04 6.04
N LEU A 56 49.92 8.83 4.89
CA LEU A 56 49.28 8.44 3.63
C LEU A 56 48.46 7.13 3.69
N PRO A 57 48.94 6.03 4.33
CA PRO A 57 48.16 4.80 4.43
C PRO A 57 46.83 5.01 5.19
N ARG A 58 46.88 5.75 6.30
CA ARG A 58 45.69 6.07 7.11
C ARG A 58 44.70 6.97 6.37
N LEU A 59 45.17 7.89 5.53
CA LEU A 59 44.30 8.73 4.70
C LEU A 59 43.58 7.91 3.64
N ARG A 60 44.29 7.00 2.96
CA ARG A 60 43.70 6.06 1.99
C ARG A 60 42.64 5.17 2.62
N GLU A 61 42.91 4.62 3.80
CA GLU A 61 41.94 3.82 4.57
C GLU A 61 40.70 4.64 4.93
N LYS A 62 40.86 5.89 5.41
CA LYS A 62 39.72 6.77 5.71
C LYS A 62 38.89 7.11 4.47
N SER A 63 39.56 7.33 3.33
CA SER A 63 38.89 7.57 2.04
C SER A 63 38.12 6.34 1.58
N TRP A 64 38.73 5.16 1.63
CA TRP A 64 38.07 3.89 1.30
C TRP A 64 36.83 3.65 2.18
N ASN A 65 36.94 3.84 3.49
CA ASN A 65 35.81 3.69 4.41
C ASN A 65 34.71 4.73 4.17
N ALA A 66 35.07 5.98 3.82
CA ALA A 66 34.09 7.00 3.44
C ALA A 66 33.40 6.65 2.12
N LEU A 67 34.13 6.11 1.15
CA LEU A 67 33.56 5.63 -0.11
C LEU A 67 32.58 4.47 0.13
N GLY A 68 32.94 3.50 0.97
CA GLY A 68 32.04 2.41 1.35
C GLY A 68 30.73 2.93 1.95
N LYS A 69 30.80 3.90 2.87
CA LYS A 69 29.61 4.55 3.43
C LYS A 69 28.79 5.33 2.40
N ALA A 70 29.44 5.93 1.40
CA ALA A 70 28.74 6.61 0.31
C ALA A 70 27.93 5.60 -0.51
N VAL A 71 28.53 4.47 -0.88
CA VAL A 71 27.84 3.38 -1.61
C VAL A 71 26.66 2.83 -0.80
N GLU A 72 26.85 2.53 0.49
CA GLU A 72 25.76 2.07 1.36
C GLU A 72 24.60 3.07 1.45
N ALA A 73 24.92 4.37 1.52
CA ALA A 73 23.92 5.43 1.55
C ALA A 73 23.20 5.58 0.20
N ASP A 74 23.91 5.38 -0.92
CA ASP A 74 23.33 5.40 -2.26
C ASP A 74 22.37 4.22 -2.49
N GLU A 75 22.76 3.00 -2.09
CA GLU A 75 21.88 1.82 -2.13
C GLU A 75 20.61 2.06 -1.30
N LYS A 76 20.75 2.68 -0.13
CA LYS A 76 19.62 3.07 0.73
C LYS A 76 18.73 4.12 0.06
N ALA A 77 19.32 5.08 -0.66
CA ALA A 77 18.57 6.08 -1.42
C ALA A 77 17.75 5.40 -2.53
N ALA A 78 18.38 4.54 -3.33
CA ALA A 78 17.73 3.76 -4.38
C ALA A 78 16.60 2.88 -3.81
N TYR A 79 16.81 2.25 -2.66
CA TYR A 79 15.78 1.46 -1.98
C TYR A 79 14.54 2.28 -1.63
N TYR A 80 14.71 3.46 -1.01
CA TYR A 80 13.56 4.30 -0.66
C TYR A 80 12.90 4.92 -1.89
N ALA A 81 13.68 5.31 -2.89
CA ALA A 81 13.17 5.83 -4.16
C ALA A 81 12.28 4.79 -4.86
N GLY A 82 12.75 3.55 -5.00
CA GLY A 82 11.95 2.47 -5.58
C GLY A 82 10.68 2.16 -4.77
N ARG A 83 10.72 2.30 -3.44
CA ARG A 83 9.51 2.17 -2.61
C ARG A 83 8.54 3.34 -2.76
N ALA A 84 9.03 4.56 -3.00
CA ALA A 84 8.19 5.72 -3.28
C ALA A 84 7.50 5.55 -4.64
N GLU A 85 8.27 5.18 -5.67
CA GLU A 85 7.75 4.87 -7.00
C GLU A 85 6.70 3.75 -6.96
N ALA A 86 6.96 2.66 -6.24
CA ALA A 86 5.98 1.59 -6.05
C ALA A 86 4.72 2.05 -5.29
N ALA A 87 4.83 3.06 -4.42
CA ALA A 87 3.68 3.65 -3.74
C ALA A 87 2.84 4.53 -4.67
N GLU A 88 3.51 5.30 -5.53
CA GLU A 88 2.91 6.21 -6.50
C GLU A 88 2.23 5.45 -7.65
N SER A 89 2.89 4.43 -8.20
CA SER A 89 2.41 3.62 -9.32
C SER A 89 1.37 2.56 -8.95
N ASN A 90 1.13 2.32 -7.66
CA ASN A 90 0.18 1.31 -7.22
C ASN A 90 -1.25 1.66 -7.68
N SER A 91 -1.73 0.92 -8.67
CA SER A 91 -3.08 1.03 -9.24
C SER A 91 -4.16 0.22 -8.52
N THR A 92 -3.81 -0.37 -7.37
CA THR A 92 -4.76 -1.10 -6.53
C THR A 92 -5.75 -0.11 -5.92
N ILE A 93 -7.00 -0.18 -6.36
CA ILE A 93 -8.12 0.57 -5.75
C ILE A 93 -8.36 -0.01 -4.35
N SER A 94 -8.29 0.80 -3.30
CA SER A 94 -8.57 0.38 -1.91
C SER A 94 -10.07 0.43 -1.60
N SER A 95 -10.55 -0.33 -0.61
CA SER A 95 -11.92 -0.17 -0.09
C SER A 95 -12.07 1.02 0.87
N ASP A 96 -10.94 1.55 1.35
CA ASP A 96 -10.89 2.76 2.18
C ASP A 96 -10.74 4.04 1.35
N ASP A 97 -10.68 3.93 0.01
CA ASP A 97 -10.70 5.09 -0.88
C ASP A 97 -12.15 5.59 -1.03
N PRO A 98 -12.46 6.86 -0.70
CA PRO A 98 -13.81 7.40 -0.83
C PRO A 98 -14.31 7.40 -2.28
N GLU A 99 -13.41 7.42 -3.27
CA GLU A 99 -13.72 7.38 -4.69
C GLU A 99 -13.60 5.96 -5.28
N ALA A 100 -13.48 4.93 -4.44
CA ALA A 100 -13.27 3.55 -4.89
C ALA A 100 -14.33 3.08 -5.90
N ILE A 101 -15.60 3.42 -5.66
CA ILE A 101 -16.71 3.03 -6.54
C ILE A 101 -16.58 3.70 -7.91
N GLU A 102 -16.29 5.00 -7.95
CA GLU A 102 -16.14 5.74 -9.20
C GLU A 102 -14.91 5.27 -10.00
N LYS A 103 -13.78 5.04 -9.33
CA LYS A 103 -12.58 4.44 -9.95
C LYS A 103 -12.87 3.04 -10.52
N LEU A 104 -13.68 2.23 -9.83
CA LEU A 104 -14.11 0.92 -10.33
C LEU A 104 -15.09 1.01 -11.50
N LYS A 105 -16.00 1.99 -11.50
CA LYS A 105 -16.92 2.25 -12.63
C LYS A 105 -16.16 2.69 -13.88
N SER A 106 -15.15 3.56 -13.74
CA SER A 106 -14.26 3.92 -14.85
C SER A 106 -13.56 2.69 -15.41
N LYS A 107 -12.96 1.87 -14.54
CA LYS A 107 -12.30 0.63 -14.94
C LYS A 107 -13.26 -0.36 -15.62
N LEU A 108 -14.51 -0.41 -15.17
CA LEU A 108 -15.55 -1.23 -15.79
C LEU A 108 -15.85 -0.74 -17.21
N ALA A 109 -16.01 0.58 -17.41
CA ALA A 109 -16.24 1.17 -18.72
C ALA A 109 -15.08 0.87 -19.68
N ASP A 110 -13.83 0.96 -19.22
CA ASP A 110 -12.65 0.62 -20.03
C ASP A 110 -12.65 -0.85 -20.48
N LEU A 111 -12.97 -1.78 -19.57
CA LEU A 111 -13.07 -3.21 -19.86
C LEU A 111 -14.22 -3.53 -20.83
N GLU A 112 -15.36 -2.84 -20.70
CA GLU A 112 -16.48 -2.98 -21.62
C GLU A 112 -16.14 -2.43 -23.01
N ALA A 113 -15.49 -1.27 -23.08
CA ALA A 113 -14.99 -0.71 -24.34
C ALA A 113 -13.94 -1.62 -24.99
N GLU A 114 -13.05 -2.23 -24.22
CA GLU A 114 -12.08 -3.20 -24.73
C GLU A 114 -12.77 -4.46 -25.27
N ARG A 115 -13.77 -4.98 -24.57
CA ARG A 115 -14.57 -6.12 -25.05
C ARG A 115 -15.24 -5.82 -26.38
N GLU A 116 -15.81 -4.64 -26.56
CA GLU A 116 -16.44 -4.26 -27.83
C GLU A 116 -15.41 -4.04 -28.94
N ARG A 117 -14.25 -3.46 -28.64
CA ARG A 117 -13.12 -3.36 -29.57
C ARG A 117 -12.65 -4.74 -30.07
N VAL A 118 -12.48 -5.70 -29.16
CA VAL A 118 -12.09 -7.07 -29.52
C VAL A 118 -13.16 -7.75 -30.37
N LYS A 119 -14.45 -7.57 -30.06
CA LYS A 119 -15.54 -8.11 -30.89
C LYS A 119 -15.54 -7.52 -32.31
N ALA A 120 -15.39 -6.21 -32.42
CA ALA A 120 -15.33 -5.52 -33.71
C ALA A 120 -14.12 -5.96 -34.53
N SER A 121 -12.94 -6.04 -33.90
CA SER A 121 -11.71 -6.55 -34.50
C SER A 121 -11.87 -8.00 -34.98
N ASN A 122 -12.44 -8.87 -34.15
CA ASN A 122 -12.71 -10.26 -34.51
C ASN A 122 -13.71 -10.40 -35.67
N LYS A 123 -14.70 -9.50 -35.77
CA LYS A 123 -15.62 -9.45 -36.91
C LYS A 123 -14.88 -9.08 -38.20
N ALA A 124 -14.05 -8.05 -38.14
CA ALA A 124 -13.25 -7.59 -39.28
C ALA A 124 -12.21 -8.64 -39.72
N ALA A 125 -11.53 -9.29 -38.77
CA ALA A 125 -10.56 -10.35 -39.04
C ALA A 125 -11.21 -11.52 -39.80
N ARG A 126 -12.36 -12.01 -39.32
CA ARG A 126 -13.11 -13.08 -39.99
C ARG A 126 -13.56 -12.68 -41.40
N ALA A 127 -14.02 -11.45 -41.60
CA ALA A 127 -14.41 -10.95 -42.92
C ALA A 127 -13.22 -10.87 -43.89
N ALA A 128 -12.01 -10.57 -43.38
CA ALA A 128 -10.78 -10.49 -44.17
C ALA A 128 -10.04 -11.84 -44.29
N GLY A 129 -10.60 -12.94 -43.80
CA GLY A 129 -9.93 -14.26 -43.77
C GLY A 129 -8.70 -14.33 -42.86
N LYS A 130 -8.56 -13.37 -41.93
CA LYS A 130 -7.48 -13.31 -40.94
C LYS A 130 -7.89 -14.02 -39.66
N GLU A 131 -6.90 -14.49 -38.91
CA GLU A 131 -7.14 -15.09 -37.61
C GLU A 131 -7.64 -14.02 -36.61
N PRO A 132 -8.75 -14.28 -35.88
CA PRO A 132 -9.22 -13.38 -34.83
C PRO A 132 -8.29 -13.40 -33.61
N ALA A 133 -8.57 -12.54 -32.63
CA ALA A 133 -7.90 -12.58 -31.33
C ALA A 133 -7.99 -13.98 -30.69
N PRO A 134 -7.00 -14.36 -29.85
CA PRO A 134 -6.98 -15.66 -29.18
C PRO A 134 -8.30 -15.99 -28.47
N TRP A 135 -8.71 -17.25 -28.53
CA TRP A 135 -10.02 -17.72 -28.03
C TRP A 135 -10.31 -17.37 -26.56
N TYR A 136 -9.27 -17.23 -25.73
CA TYR A 136 -9.39 -16.90 -24.31
C TYR A 136 -9.60 -15.41 -24.02
N THR A 137 -9.37 -14.52 -24.99
CA THR A 137 -9.42 -13.06 -24.81
C THR A 137 -10.80 -12.60 -24.30
N LEU A 138 -11.87 -12.97 -25.02
CA LEU A 138 -13.24 -12.58 -24.66
C LEU A 138 -13.73 -13.22 -23.34
N PRO A 139 -13.51 -14.52 -23.09
CA PRO A 139 -13.79 -15.13 -21.78
C PRO A 139 -13.10 -14.43 -20.61
N TYR A 140 -11.83 -14.05 -20.75
CA TYR A 140 -11.08 -13.41 -19.67
C TYR A 140 -11.58 -11.99 -19.40
N LEU A 141 -11.83 -11.20 -20.44
CA LEU A 141 -12.49 -9.89 -20.31
C LEU A 141 -13.86 -10.03 -19.63
N GLY A 142 -14.65 -11.04 -19.99
CA GLY A 142 -15.94 -11.31 -19.34
C GLY A 142 -15.81 -11.63 -17.85
N LYS A 143 -14.81 -12.42 -17.46
CA LYS A 143 -14.51 -12.71 -16.04
C LYS A 143 -14.08 -11.46 -15.28
N ASP A 144 -13.23 -10.63 -15.88
CA ASP A 144 -12.78 -9.38 -15.27
C ASP A 144 -13.93 -8.39 -15.08
N ILE A 145 -14.78 -8.21 -16.10
CA ILE A 145 -16.00 -7.40 -16.03
C ILE A 145 -16.89 -7.87 -14.88
N LYS A 146 -17.16 -9.18 -14.79
CA LYS A 146 -18.00 -9.74 -13.73
C LYS A 146 -17.40 -9.46 -12.35
N ARG A 147 -16.10 -9.71 -12.15
CA ARG A 147 -15.40 -9.44 -10.89
C ARG A 147 -15.52 -7.97 -10.47
N ILE A 148 -15.38 -7.03 -11.40
CA ILE A 148 -15.49 -5.60 -11.10
C ILE A 148 -16.94 -5.24 -10.75
N LYS A 149 -17.94 -5.76 -11.46
CA LYS A 149 -19.37 -5.57 -11.12
C LYS A 149 -19.69 -6.09 -9.72
N ASP A 150 -19.25 -7.31 -9.41
CA ASP A 150 -19.46 -7.92 -8.09
C ASP A 150 -18.80 -7.08 -6.98
N ARG A 151 -17.62 -6.50 -7.26
CA ARG A 151 -16.91 -5.63 -6.33
C ARG A 151 -17.61 -4.29 -6.12
N ILE A 152 -18.14 -3.65 -7.18
CA ILE A 152 -18.93 -2.42 -7.08
C ILE A 152 -20.17 -2.67 -6.22
N ALA A 153 -20.94 -3.72 -6.54
CA ALA A 153 -22.14 -4.08 -5.78
C ALA A 153 -21.84 -4.39 -4.31
N HIS A 154 -20.68 -5.00 -4.02
CA HIS A 154 -20.25 -5.21 -2.65
C HIS A 154 -20.00 -3.89 -1.92
N LEU A 155 -19.25 -2.95 -2.51
CA LEU A 155 -18.96 -1.66 -1.89
C LEU A 155 -20.22 -0.79 -1.73
N GLU A 156 -21.11 -0.77 -2.72
CA GLU A 156 -22.39 -0.07 -2.63
C GLU A 156 -23.25 -0.61 -1.48
N ARG A 157 -23.27 -1.94 -1.29
CA ARG A 157 -23.96 -2.55 -0.15
C ARG A 157 -23.35 -2.13 1.19
N VAL A 158 -22.02 -1.98 1.25
CA VAL A 158 -21.33 -1.50 2.46
C VAL A 158 -21.67 -0.04 2.74
N ASP A 159 -21.72 0.81 1.72
CA ASP A 159 -22.01 2.24 1.86
C ASP A 159 -23.45 2.49 2.30
N GLN A 160 -24.40 1.65 1.87
CA GLN A 160 -25.80 1.70 2.29
C GLN A 160 -26.05 1.20 3.72
N MET A 161 -25.06 0.57 4.37
CA MET A 161 -25.23 0.15 5.76
C MET A 161 -25.44 1.39 6.65
N PRO A 162 -26.29 1.33 7.69
CA PRO A 162 -26.43 2.42 8.64
C PRO A 162 -25.18 2.55 9.51
N ALA A 163 -24.81 3.80 9.82
CA ALA A 163 -23.89 4.09 10.90
C ALA A 163 -24.69 3.97 12.21
N GLU A 164 -24.31 3.02 13.06
CA GLU A 164 -25.07 2.72 14.28
C GLU A 164 -24.13 2.32 15.42
N THR A 165 -24.52 2.67 16.64
CA THR A 165 -23.89 2.19 17.87
C THR A 165 -24.89 1.33 18.62
N ILE A 166 -24.54 0.08 18.87
CA ILE A 166 -25.39 -0.91 19.52
C ILE A 166 -24.76 -1.27 20.85
N LYS A 167 -25.48 -0.99 21.94
CA LYS A 167 -25.02 -1.33 23.29
C LYS A 167 -25.40 -2.77 23.63
N PHE A 168 -24.53 -3.45 24.38
CA PHE A 168 -24.77 -4.76 24.95
C PHE A 168 -24.22 -4.82 26.37
N ASP A 169 -24.47 -5.93 27.06
CA ASP A 169 -23.97 -6.12 28.42
C ASP A 169 -22.44 -6.29 28.41
N GLY A 170 -21.71 -5.31 28.96
CA GLY A 170 -20.25 -5.27 28.97
C GLY A 170 -19.59 -4.61 27.75
N GLY A 171 -20.33 -3.81 26.95
CA GLY A 171 -19.72 -2.98 25.92
C GLY A 171 -20.64 -2.40 24.85
N GLU A 172 -20.04 -2.01 23.73
CA GLU A 172 -20.72 -1.45 22.55
C GLU A 172 -20.10 -1.91 21.23
N ILE A 173 -20.94 -2.06 20.21
CA ILE A 173 -20.56 -2.30 18.82
C ILE A 173 -20.81 -1.02 18.04
N ILE A 174 -19.79 -0.52 17.35
CA ILE A 174 -19.85 0.70 16.55
C ILE A 174 -19.66 0.32 15.08
N SER A 175 -20.68 0.57 14.26
CA SER A 175 -20.62 0.55 12.80
C SER A 175 -20.30 1.96 12.31
N ASP A 176 -19.02 2.22 12.03
CA ASP A 176 -18.52 3.54 11.67
C ASP A 176 -18.30 3.65 10.15
N ALA A 177 -19.09 4.52 9.52
CA ALA A 177 -19.01 4.79 8.09
C ALA A 177 -17.79 5.66 7.72
N ASP A 178 -17.36 6.55 8.61
CA ASP A 178 -16.26 7.49 8.37
C ASP A 178 -14.92 6.78 8.36
N THR A 179 -14.72 5.85 9.32
CA THR A 179 -13.52 5.01 9.33
C THR A 179 -13.66 3.73 8.51
N ASN A 180 -14.87 3.42 8.02
CA ASN A 180 -15.19 2.17 7.32
C ASN A 180 -14.83 0.94 8.16
N ARG A 181 -15.16 0.96 9.46
CA ARG A 181 -14.87 -0.12 10.42
C ARG A 181 -16.10 -0.53 11.22
N VAL A 182 -16.13 -1.80 11.60
CA VAL A 182 -16.93 -2.29 12.73
C VAL A 182 -15.98 -2.44 13.91
N MET A 183 -16.32 -1.81 15.03
CA MET A 183 -15.54 -1.83 16.27
C MET A 183 -16.35 -2.48 17.37
N VAL A 184 -15.73 -3.35 18.16
CA VAL A 184 -16.30 -3.91 19.38
C VAL A 184 -15.47 -3.41 20.55
N ARG A 185 -16.05 -2.54 21.36
CA ARG A 185 -15.46 -2.03 22.59
C ARG A 185 -16.09 -2.76 23.76
N HIS A 186 -15.25 -3.26 24.65
CA HIS A 186 -15.67 -3.83 25.92
C HIS A 186 -15.28 -2.89 27.05
N ASP A 187 -16.12 -2.80 28.08
CA ASP A 187 -15.86 -1.96 29.26
C ASP A 187 -14.66 -2.50 30.05
N GLU A 188 -14.62 -3.83 30.20
CA GLU A 188 -13.52 -4.57 30.80
C GLU A 188 -12.89 -5.55 29.80
N LYS A 189 -11.78 -6.19 30.20
CA LYS A 189 -11.14 -7.19 29.35
C LYS A 189 -12.08 -8.39 29.17
N PRO A 190 -12.53 -8.70 27.94
CA PRO A 190 -13.38 -9.84 27.70
C PRO A 190 -12.65 -11.14 28.00
N ASP A 191 -13.41 -12.20 28.24
CA ASP A 191 -12.87 -13.52 28.50
C ASP A 191 -12.07 -14.08 27.29
N SER A 192 -11.30 -15.14 27.54
CA SER A 192 -10.46 -15.74 26.49
C SER A 192 -11.28 -16.31 25.32
N THR A 193 -12.50 -16.77 25.57
CA THR A 193 -13.42 -17.33 24.59
C THR A 193 -13.93 -16.28 23.60
N VAL A 194 -14.38 -15.12 24.09
CA VAL A 194 -14.79 -13.97 23.27
C VAL A 194 -13.59 -13.42 22.49
N ILE A 195 -12.41 -13.32 23.12
CA ILE A 195 -11.19 -12.90 22.42
C ILE A 195 -10.85 -13.87 21.27
N GLN A 196 -10.95 -15.18 21.49
CA GLN A 196 -10.70 -16.17 20.44
C GLN A 196 -11.75 -16.09 19.32
N ALA A 197 -13.02 -15.88 19.66
CA ALA A 197 -14.10 -15.71 18.69
C ALA A 197 -13.91 -14.45 17.83
N LEU A 198 -13.50 -13.33 18.43
CA LEU A 198 -13.19 -12.10 17.69
C LEU A 198 -12.03 -12.31 16.71
N LYS A 199 -10.95 -12.96 17.16
CA LYS A 199 -9.80 -13.27 16.30
C LYS A 199 -10.17 -14.20 15.15
N SER A 200 -10.92 -15.28 15.41
CA SER A 200 -11.33 -16.23 14.37
C SER A 200 -12.26 -15.60 13.34
N ASN A 201 -13.02 -14.57 13.73
CA ASN A 201 -13.86 -13.78 12.83
C ASN A 201 -13.14 -12.58 12.20
N GLY A 202 -11.81 -12.52 12.27
CA GLY A 202 -10.99 -11.52 11.58
C GLY A 202 -11.00 -10.13 12.21
N PHE A 203 -11.36 -10.01 13.49
CA PHE A 203 -11.17 -8.78 14.25
C PHE A 203 -9.74 -8.71 14.79
N HIS A 204 -9.16 -7.51 14.73
CA HIS A 204 -7.83 -7.21 15.25
C HIS A 204 -7.92 -6.16 16.36
N TRP A 205 -7.12 -6.31 17.41
CA TRP A 205 -7.08 -5.35 18.50
C TRP A 205 -6.39 -4.04 18.08
N ALA A 206 -7.13 -2.93 18.08
CA ALA A 206 -6.60 -1.59 17.84
C ALA A 206 -6.33 -0.88 19.16
N ARG A 207 -5.05 -0.74 19.52
CA ARG A 207 -4.63 -0.09 20.78
C ARG A 207 -5.08 1.36 20.90
N SER A 208 -5.06 2.12 19.80
CA SER A 208 -5.45 3.53 19.79
C SER A 208 -6.94 3.75 20.10
N GLU A 209 -7.79 2.79 19.71
CA GLU A 209 -9.25 2.86 19.89
C GLU A 209 -9.73 2.08 21.12
N ARG A 210 -8.84 1.25 21.67
CA ARG A 210 -9.14 0.27 22.72
C ARG A 210 -10.33 -0.62 22.33
N ALA A 211 -10.34 -1.06 21.07
CA ALA A 211 -11.43 -1.84 20.50
C ALA A 211 -10.91 -2.93 19.55
N TRP A 212 -11.71 -3.97 19.36
CA TRP A 212 -11.53 -4.97 18.32
C TRP A 212 -12.13 -4.45 17.01
N VAL A 213 -11.32 -4.35 15.96
CA VAL A 213 -11.71 -3.69 14.71
C VAL A 213 -11.63 -4.62 13.50
N ARG A 214 -12.57 -4.45 12.57
CA ARG A 214 -12.57 -5.09 11.24
C ARG A 214 -13.14 -4.13 10.20
N LEU A 215 -12.79 -4.33 8.92
CA LEU A 215 -13.41 -3.64 7.79
C LEU A 215 -14.94 -3.76 7.84
N ARG A 216 -15.62 -2.63 7.66
CA ARG A 216 -17.08 -2.57 7.71
C ARG A 216 -17.69 -3.32 6.54
N ASN A 217 -18.55 -4.28 6.87
CA ASN A 217 -19.41 -5.00 5.93
C ASN A 217 -20.52 -5.73 6.72
N PRO A 218 -21.59 -6.22 6.06
CA PRO A 218 -22.70 -6.85 6.76
C PRO A 218 -22.30 -8.06 7.60
N ASN A 219 -21.35 -8.86 7.10
CA ASN A 219 -20.85 -10.04 7.81
C ASN A 219 -20.04 -9.67 9.06
N ALA A 220 -19.26 -8.59 9.02
CA ALA A 220 -18.53 -8.10 10.18
C ALA A 220 -19.49 -7.65 11.28
N LEU A 221 -20.54 -6.91 10.92
CA LEU A 221 -21.56 -6.48 11.87
C LEU A 221 -22.34 -7.67 12.46
N TYR A 222 -22.73 -8.62 11.61
CA TYR A 222 -23.38 -9.86 12.04
C TYR A 222 -22.50 -10.66 13.00
N ALA A 223 -21.22 -10.87 12.67
CA ALA A 223 -20.28 -11.58 13.53
C ALA A 223 -20.09 -10.87 14.87
N ALA A 224 -19.98 -9.54 14.88
CA ALA A 224 -19.89 -8.76 16.11
C ALA A 224 -21.14 -8.96 16.99
N LYS A 225 -22.34 -8.84 16.40
CA LYS A 225 -23.63 -9.07 17.10
C LYS A 225 -23.68 -10.48 17.69
N ALA A 226 -23.36 -11.50 16.90
CA ALA A 226 -23.39 -12.89 17.32
C ALA A 226 -22.41 -13.18 18.47
N ILE A 227 -21.18 -12.65 18.42
CA ILE A 227 -20.19 -12.83 19.48
C ILE A 227 -20.62 -12.13 20.77
N CYS A 228 -21.25 -10.95 20.67
CA CYS A 228 -21.69 -10.17 21.83
C CYS A 228 -23.11 -10.55 22.32
N GLY A 229 -23.69 -11.63 21.80
CA GLY A 229 -25.00 -12.13 22.24
C GLY A 229 -26.20 -11.27 21.82
N ILE A 230 -26.02 -10.39 20.82
CA ILE A 230 -27.08 -9.53 20.29
C ILE A 230 -27.77 -10.27 19.13
N LYS A 231 -29.10 -10.39 19.20
CA LYS A 231 -29.93 -10.96 18.13
C LYS A 231 -30.23 -9.96 17.03
#